data_AF-A0A8J2T352-F1
#
_entry.id   AF-A0A8J2T352-F1
#
_cell.length_a   1.000
_cell.length_b   1.000
_cell.length_c   1.000
_cell.angle_alpha   90.00
_cell.angle_beta   90.00
_cell.angle_gamma   90.00
#
_symmetry.space_group_name_H-M   'P 1'
#
loop_
_entity.id
_entity.type
_entity.pdbx_description
1 polymer ?
#
loop_
_entity_poly.entity_id
_entity_poly.type
_entity_poly.pdbx_seq_one_letter_code
_entity_poly.pdbx_strand_id
1 'polypeptide(L)'
;MAEHLQVADADTAALQARLDALESETHSLREVLTERLKRDSLDEALPTGRGQRRSRDKPRGSRSSRGSFERRSRSPEPPSGGRFRWVRGDDDAKSLARLVVGAAMPDAVVGFPVDLHAKYEANVNTALKGVAIAARRCLEDRDLHLACAPRFRDNRNELTASVYPLLERPPDPDAPDVEVLTVARATDYRVLAGAVAKRARDGQTSRLRAIGAAAVFTAARAVATAREYLADDATRSSVACVPRFATVQFDGRAEETTILEVVVFRVAVDSDD
;
A
#
# COMPACT_ATOMS: atom_id res chain seq x y z
N MET A 1 -33.11 -44.02 10.70
CA MET A 1 -32.97 -43.38 9.37
C MET A 1 -33.97 -42.24 9.15
N ALA A 2 -35.19 -42.29 9.70
CA ALA A 2 -36.15 -41.18 9.57
C ALA A 2 -35.78 -39.93 10.41
N GLU A 3 -35.24 -40.08 11.62
CA GLU A 3 -34.86 -38.93 12.48
C GLU A 3 -33.67 -38.12 11.94
N HIS A 4 -32.70 -38.76 11.30
CA HIS A 4 -31.54 -38.07 10.72
C HIS A 4 -31.90 -37.20 9.50
N LEU A 5 -32.99 -37.54 8.78
CA LEU A 5 -33.43 -36.78 7.62
C LEU A 5 -34.21 -35.52 8.03
N GLN A 6 -34.91 -35.55 9.18
CA GLN A 6 -35.67 -34.40 9.69
C GLN A 6 -34.78 -33.32 10.33
N VAL A 7 -33.64 -33.69 10.92
CA VAL A 7 -32.69 -32.73 11.50
C VAL A 7 -31.96 -31.95 10.40
N ALA A 8 -31.58 -32.61 9.31
CA ALA A 8 -30.94 -31.97 8.16
C ALA A 8 -31.85 -30.94 7.46
N ASP A 9 -33.16 -31.18 7.43
CA ASP A 9 -34.15 -30.30 6.79
C ASP A 9 -34.48 -29.07 7.66
N ALA A 10 -34.34 -29.19 8.99
CA ALA A 10 -34.48 -28.07 9.91
C ALA A 10 -33.28 -27.11 9.86
N ASP A 11 -32.07 -27.65 9.70
CA ASP A 11 -30.84 -26.86 9.58
C ASP A 11 -30.76 -26.11 8.24
N THR A 12 -31.23 -26.70 7.15
CA THR A 12 -31.33 -26.02 5.84
C THR A 12 -32.36 -24.89 5.85
N ALA A 13 -33.52 -25.09 6.48
CA ALA A 13 -34.52 -24.04 6.64
C ALA A 13 -34.00 -22.85 7.48
N ALA A 14 -33.25 -23.13 8.55
CA ALA A 14 -32.63 -22.09 9.38
C ALA A 14 -31.52 -21.32 8.65
N LEU A 15 -30.75 -22.00 7.79
CA LEU A 15 -29.75 -21.36 6.93
C LEU A 15 -30.39 -20.51 5.84
N GLN A 16 -31.48 -20.98 5.23
CA GLN A 16 -32.21 -20.23 4.20
C GLN A 16 -32.81 -18.94 4.79
N ALA A 17 -33.43 -19.02 5.97
CA ALA A 17 -33.98 -17.84 6.65
C ALA A 17 -32.89 -16.80 7.02
N ARG A 18 -31.68 -17.26 7.36
CA ARG A 18 -30.52 -16.38 7.60
C ARG A 18 -30.01 -15.72 6.32
N LEU A 19 -30.01 -16.44 5.20
CA LEU A 19 -29.62 -15.90 3.91
C LEU A 19 -30.61 -14.82 3.45
N ASP A 20 -31.91 -15.09 3.54
CA ASP A 20 -32.96 -14.14 3.17
C ASP A 20 -32.89 -12.85 4.03
N ALA A 21 -32.56 -12.98 5.31
CA ALA A 21 -32.37 -11.84 6.20
C ALA A 21 -31.16 -10.97 5.79
N LEU A 22 -30.03 -11.60 5.45
CA LEU A 22 -28.84 -10.91 4.96
C LEU A 22 -29.07 -10.24 3.60
N GLU A 23 -29.82 -10.88 2.71
CA GLU A 23 -30.19 -10.31 1.41
C GLU A 23 -31.10 -9.07 1.58
N SER A 24 -32.04 -9.11 2.53
CA SER A 24 -32.87 -7.95 2.87
C SER A 24 -32.05 -6.78 3.45
N GLU A 25 -31.10 -7.07 4.35
CA GLU A 25 -30.24 -6.06 4.96
C GLU A 25 -29.30 -5.40 3.93
N THR A 26 -28.71 -6.21 3.03
CA THR A 26 -27.87 -5.68 1.95
C THR A 26 -28.66 -4.87 0.93
N HIS A 27 -29.92 -5.22 0.66
CA HIS A 27 -30.81 -4.44 -0.19
C HIS A 27 -31.12 -3.07 0.43
N SER A 28 -31.46 -3.03 1.72
CA SER A 28 -31.70 -1.78 2.44
C SER A 28 -30.48 -0.86 2.45
N LEU A 29 -29.28 -1.42 2.67
CA LEU A 29 -28.03 -0.66 2.64
C LEU A 29 -27.74 -0.06 1.26
N ARG A 30 -28.05 -0.79 0.17
CA ARG A 30 -27.91 -0.29 -1.21
C ARG A 30 -28.85 0.86 -1.50
N GLU A 31 -30.09 0.81 -1.01
CA GLU A 31 -31.04 1.92 -1.15
C GLU A 31 -30.57 3.17 -0.38
N VAL A 32 -30.11 3.00 0.86
CA VAL A 32 -29.57 4.10 1.68
C VAL A 32 -28.33 4.72 1.03
N LEU A 33 -27.43 3.92 0.48
CA LEU A 33 -26.24 4.41 -0.24
C LEU A 33 -26.62 5.16 -1.51
N THR A 34 -27.61 4.65 -2.26
CA THR A 34 -28.09 5.28 -3.50
C THR A 34 -28.73 6.64 -3.21
N GLU A 35 -29.54 6.76 -2.15
CA GLU A 35 -30.13 8.03 -1.73
C GLU A 35 -29.10 9.04 -1.22
N ARG A 36 -28.02 8.58 -0.57
CA ARG A 36 -26.89 9.45 -0.20
C ARG A 36 -26.15 9.97 -1.42
N LEU A 37 -25.86 9.10 -2.40
CA LEU A 37 -25.20 9.50 -3.65
C LEU A 37 -26.02 10.50 -4.47
N LYS A 38 -27.36 10.37 -4.48
CA LYS A 38 -28.24 11.37 -5.10
C LYS A 38 -28.17 12.73 -4.40
N ARG A 39 -28.09 12.75 -3.06
CA ARG A 39 -27.96 14.01 -2.29
C ARG A 39 -26.63 14.69 -2.54
N ASP A 40 -25.54 13.95 -2.57
CA ASP A 40 -24.21 14.50 -2.84
C ASP A 40 -24.11 15.08 -4.27
N SER A 41 -24.79 14.47 -5.24
CA SER A 41 -24.87 14.99 -6.62
C SER A 41 -25.70 16.27 -6.78
N LEU A 42 -26.55 16.62 -5.79
CA LEU A 42 -27.34 17.85 -5.81
C LEU A 42 -26.59 19.05 -5.20
N ASP A 43 -25.61 18.81 -4.31
CA ASP A 43 -24.81 19.88 -3.68
C ASP A 43 -23.71 20.45 -4.60
N GLU A 44 -23.39 19.79 -5.72
CA GLU A 44 -22.42 20.27 -6.71
C GLU A 44 -22.97 21.34 -7.68
N ALA A 45 -24.28 21.65 -7.62
CA ALA A 45 -24.93 22.62 -8.49
C ALA A 45 -25.03 24.02 -7.86
N LEU A 46 -23.89 24.70 -7.63
CA LEU A 46 -23.85 26.13 -7.28
C LEU A 46 -23.15 26.95 -8.38
N PRO A 47 -23.73 28.09 -8.83
CA PRO A 47 -23.24 28.79 -10.02
C PRO A 47 -21.96 29.59 -9.74
N THR A 48 -20.96 29.41 -10.60
CA THR A 48 -19.69 30.14 -10.56
C THR A 48 -19.89 31.63 -10.88
N GLY A 49 -19.73 32.48 -9.87
CA GLY A 49 -19.68 33.93 -9.99
C GLY A 49 -18.34 34.44 -10.57
N ARG A 50 -18.41 35.11 -11.71
CA ARG A 50 -17.29 35.83 -12.36
C ARG A 50 -16.74 36.95 -11.47
N GLY A 51 -15.45 36.90 -11.16
CA GLY A 51 -14.68 38.01 -10.59
C GLY A 51 -13.51 38.40 -11.49
N GLN A 52 -13.70 39.44 -12.29
CA GLN A 52 -12.66 40.08 -13.09
C GLN A 52 -11.56 40.66 -12.18
N ARG A 53 -10.28 40.39 -12.48
CA ARG A 53 -9.17 41.26 -12.06
C ARG A 53 -8.19 41.49 -13.21
N ARG A 54 -7.74 42.74 -13.25
CA ARG A 54 -7.28 43.51 -14.40
C ARG A 54 -5.85 43.16 -14.84
N SER A 55 -5.66 43.31 -16.15
CA SER A 55 -4.39 43.37 -16.88
C SER A 55 -3.41 44.39 -16.26
N ARG A 56 -2.13 44.04 -16.25
CA ARG A 56 -1.03 45.00 -16.17
C ARG A 56 0.05 44.60 -17.17
N ASP A 57 0.12 45.38 -18.24
CA ASP A 57 1.10 45.30 -19.32
C ASP A 57 2.54 45.44 -18.81
N LYS A 58 3.45 44.64 -19.39
CA LYS A 58 4.85 45.03 -19.61
C LYS A 58 5.33 44.50 -20.96
N PRO A 59 6.21 45.24 -21.68
CA PRO A 59 6.39 45.09 -23.11
C PRO A 59 7.44 44.03 -23.48
N ARG A 60 7.30 43.52 -24.71
CA ARG A 60 8.17 42.55 -25.38
C ARG A 60 9.54 43.15 -25.74
N GLY A 61 10.60 42.49 -25.31
CA GLY A 61 11.93 42.52 -25.93
C GLY A 61 12.20 41.17 -26.61
N SER A 62 12.82 41.21 -27.78
CA SER A 62 12.98 40.09 -28.72
C SER A 62 14.37 39.42 -28.65
N ARG A 63 14.46 38.21 -29.22
CA ARG A 63 15.63 37.33 -29.48
C ARG A 63 16.03 36.44 -28.29
N SER A 64 16.34 35.14 -28.42
CA SER A 64 16.53 34.23 -29.56
C SER A 64 16.55 32.78 -29.03
N SER A 65 16.11 31.85 -29.89
CA SER A 65 16.45 30.42 -29.99
C SER A 65 16.94 29.64 -28.75
N ARG A 66 16.19 28.58 -28.39
CA ARG A 66 16.67 27.19 -28.30
C ARG A 66 15.53 26.23 -27.90
N GLY A 67 15.28 25.25 -28.78
CA GLY A 67 14.66 23.95 -28.52
C GLY A 67 13.45 23.88 -27.60
N SER A 68 12.24 23.90 -28.16
CA SER A 68 11.07 23.40 -27.46
C SER A 68 11.23 21.90 -27.22
N PHE A 69 11.64 21.56 -26.00
CA PHE A 69 11.47 20.24 -25.41
C PHE A 69 10.00 19.82 -25.60
N GLU A 70 9.77 18.80 -26.43
CA GLU A 70 8.49 18.13 -26.48
C GLU A 70 8.12 17.67 -25.06
N ARG A 71 7.04 18.25 -24.51
CA ARG A 71 6.34 17.68 -23.36
C ARG A 71 5.77 16.32 -23.77
N ARG A 72 6.56 15.26 -23.67
CA ARG A 72 6.07 13.90 -23.54
C ARG A 72 6.16 13.48 -22.09
N SER A 73 5.01 13.44 -21.44
CA SER A 73 4.58 12.34 -20.56
C SER A 73 3.27 12.77 -19.92
N ARG A 74 2.14 12.40 -20.56
CA ARG A 74 0.87 12.29 -19.83
C ARG A 74 1.11 11.25 -18.74
N SER A 75 1.11 11.67 -17.48
CA SER A 75 1.08 10.74 -16.36
C SER A 75 -0.24 9.96 -16.45
N PRO A 76 -0.24 8.63 -16.41
CA PRO A 76 -1.50 7.88 -16.42
C PRO A 76 -2.30 8.21 -15.15
N GLU A 77 -3.61 8.38 -15.30
CA GLU A 77 -4.56 8.61 -14.20
C GLU A 77 -4.56 7.42 -13.23
N PRO A 78 -4.77 7.66 -11.92
CA PRO A 78 -4.80 6.59 -10.91
C PRO A 78 -6.08 5.74 -11.04
N PRO A 79 -6.03 4.45 -10.64
CA PRO A 79 -7.23 3.62 -10.55
C PRO A 79 -8.19 4.16 -9.47
N SER A 80 -9.49 4.03 -9.75
CA SER A 80 -10.60 4.52 -8.94
C SER A 80 -10.67 3.85 -7.56
N GLY A 81 -10.51 4.62 -6.49
CA GLY A 81 -10.95 4.25 -5.12
C GLY A 81 -10.03 4.67 -3.97
N GLY A 82 -8.72 4.84 -4.21
CA GLY A 82 -7.71 5.07 -3.17
C GLY A 82 -7.09 6.47 -3.15
N ARG A 83 -6.28 6.75 -2.13
CA ARG A 83 -5.41 7.93 -2.07
C ARG A 83 -4.13 7.71 -2.87
N PHE A 84 -3.54 8.81 -3.31
CA PHE A 84 -2.35 8.78 -4.13
C PHE A 84 -1.38 9.92 -3.79
N ARG A 85 -0.08 9.63 -3.79
CA ARG A 85 0.98 10.64 -3.65
C ARG A 85 2.25 10.26 -4.41
N TRP A 86 2.69 11.13 -5.31
CA TRP A 86 4.08 11.16 -5.75
C TRP A 86 4.97 11.70 -4.63
N VAL A 87 5.90 10.86 -4.17
CA VAL A 87 6.89 11.20 -3.16
C VAL A 87 8.02 11.99 -3.81
N ARG A 88 8.20 13.22 -3.32
CA ARG A 88 9.20 14.19 -3.78
C ARG A 88 10.39 14.22 -2.82
N GLY A 89 11.49 14.84 -3.27
CA GLY A 89 12.71 14.94 -2.46
C GLY A 89 12.56 15.84 -1.23
N ASP A 90 11.56 16.71 -1.20
CA ASP A 90 11.20 17.61 -0.10
C ASP A 90 10.09 17.03 0.81
N ASP A 91 9.54 15.87 0.48
CA ASP A 91 8.59 15.18 1.37
C ASP A 91 9.31 14.59 2.59
N ASP A 92 8.64 14.61 3.73
CA ASP A 92 9.10 13.95 4.95
C ASP A 92 8.21 12.75 5.33
N ALA A 93 8.80 11.78 6.01
CA ALA A 93 8.11 10.54 6.38
C ALA A 93 6.88 10.78 7.28
N LYS A 94 6.89 11.81 8.14
CA LYS A 94 5.74 12.08 9.03
C LYS A 94 4.56 12.62 8.22
N SER A 95 4.80 13.47 7.23
CA SER A 95 3.76 13.97 6.34
C SER A 95 3.14 12.87 5.48
N LEU A 96 3.96 11.96 4.93
CA LEU A 96 3.44 10.77 4.24
C LEU A 96 2.66 9.85 5.18
N ALA A 97 3.13 9.66 6.41
CA ALA A 97 2.42 8.86 7.41
C ALA A 97 1.03 9.44 7.75
N ARG A 98 0.90 10.77 7.83
CA ARG A 98 -0.41 11.43 8.03
C ARG A 98 -1.38 11.15 6.90
N LEU A 99 -0.90 11.10 5.65
CA LEU A 99 -1.73 10.75 4.50
C LEU A 99 -2.31 9.32 4.63
N VAL A 100 -1.47 8.37 5.04
CA VAL A 100 -1.85 6.96 5.26
C VAL A 100 -2.77 6.81 6.46
N VAL A 101 -2.44 7.40 7.61
CA VAL A 101 -3.30 7.37 8.81
C VAL A 101 -4.65 8.01 8.54
N GLY A 102 -4.67 9.10 7.77
CA GLY A 102 -5.92 9.74 7.37
C GLY A 102 -6.85 8.82 6.56
N ALA A 103 -6.31 7.83 5.84
CA ALA A 103 -7.10 6.85 5.09
C ALA A 103 -7.75 5.79 5.98
N ALA A 104 -7.22 5.61 7.20
CA ALA A 104 -7.75 4.74 8.24
C ALA A 104 -8.77 5.44 9.15
N MET A 105 -9.13 6.68 8.87
CA MET A 105 -10.14 7.40 9.66
C MET A 105 -11.54 6.86 9.35
N PRO A 106 -12.43 6.69 10.34
CA PRO A 106 -13.80 6.22 10.11
C PRO A 106 -14.61 7.12 9.16
N ASP A 107 -14.29 8.41 9.15
CA ASP A 107 -14.90 9.46 8.32
C ASP A 107 -14.05 9.79 7.08
N ALA A 108 -13.11 8.93 6.70
CA ALA A 108 -12.28 9.15 5.53
C ALA A 108 -13.14 9.20 4.26
N VAL A 109 -13.20 10.36 3.62
CA VAL A 109 -13.86 10.54 2.30
C VAL A 109 -13.25 9.63 1.23
N VAL A 110 -11.92 9.52 1.25
CA VAL A 110 -11.17 8.57 0.42
C VAL A 110 -10.32 7.72 1.36
N GLY A 111 -10.56 6.41 1.34
CA GLY A 111 -9.90 5.43 2.19
C GLY A 111 -8.67 4.81 1.52
N PHE A 112 -8.47 3.52 1.80
CA PHE A 112 -7.43 2.70 1.20
C PHE A 112 -7.83 2.20 -0.20
N PRO A 113 -6.86 1.83 -1.06
CA PRO A 113 -5.41 1.83 -0.83
C PRO A 113 -4.81 3.24 -0.82
N VAL A 114 -3.63 3.39 -0.21
CA VAL A 114 -2.80 4.60 -0.36
C VAL A 114 -1.57 4.27 -1.19
N ASP A 115 -1.51 4.79 -2.41
CA ASP A 115 -0.41 4.56 -3.33
C ASP A 115 0.66 5.64 -3.19
N LEU A 116 1.83 5.24 -2.66
CA LEU A 116 3.01 6.09 -2.56
C LEU A 116 3.96 5.80 -3.73
N HIS A 117 4.00 6.71 -4.69
CA HIS A 117 4.83 6.57 -5.90
C HIS A 117 6.17 7.24 -5.67
N ALA A 118 7.25 6.47 -5.79
CA ALA A 118 8.58 6.96 -5.52
C ALA A 118 9.57 6.50 -6.58
N LYS A 119 10.54 7.38 -6.87
CA LYS A 119 11.62 7.12 -7.81
C LYS A 119 12.96 7.25 -7.09
N TYR A 120 13.85 6.30 -7.36
CA TYR A 120 15.17 6.19 -6.73
C TYR A 120 15.14 6.01 -5.20
N GLU A 121 16.33 5.79 -4.66
CA GLU A 121 16.53 5.32 -3.28
C GLU A 121 16.03 6.29 -2.21
N ALA A 122 16.25 7.61 -2.37
CA ALA A 122 15.89 8.60 -1.37
C ALA A 122 14.37 8.65 -1.14
N ASN A 123 13.60 8.76 -2.22
CA ASN A 123 12.15 8.89 -2.14
C ASN A 123 11.49 7.57 -1.70
N VAL A 124 12.01 6.42 -2.16
CA VAL A 124 11.50 5.10 -1.73
C VAL A 124 11.75 4.89 -0.23
N ASN A 125 12.93 5.29 0.26
CA ASN A 125 13.23 5.25 1.68
C ASN A 125 12.30 6.16 2.51
N THR A 126 12.05 7.39 2.06
CA THR A 126 11.09 8.29 2.72
C THR A 126 9.67 7.71 2.72
N ALA A 127 9.24 7.11 1.60
CA ALA A 127 7.94 6.45 1.49
C ALA A 127 7.79 5.32 2.52
N LEU A 128 8.73 4.36 2.55
CA LEU A 128 8.65 3.21 3.45
C LEU A 128 8.82 3.60 4.92
N LYS A 129 9.59 4.65 5.24
CA LYS A 129 9.58 5.23 6.59
C LYS A 129 8.21 5.80 6.95
N GLY A 130 7.53 6.47 6.01
CA GLY A 130 6.18 6.96 6.20
C GLY A 130 5.18 5.83 6.47
N VAL A 131 5.28 4.74 5.71
CA VAL A 131 4.49 3.52 5.95
C VAL A 131 4.78 2.94 7.34
N ALA A 132 6.04 2.84 7.76
CA ALA A 132 6.41 2.33 9.08
C ALA A 132 5.80 3.16 10.24
N ILE A 133 5.84 4.49 10.12
CA ILE A 133 5.23 5.38 11.11
C ILE A 133 3.70 5.19 11.13
N ALA A 134 3.08 5.10 9.96
CA ALA A 134 1.64 4.94 9.85
C ALA A 134 1.16 3.57 10.38
N ALA A 135 1.86 2.49 10.03
CA ALA A 135 1.55 1.14 10.50
C ALA A 135 1.61 1.06 12.03
N ARG A 136 2.65 1.65 12.64
CA ARG A 136 2.75 1.71 14.10
C ARG A 136 1.58 2.48 14.73
N ARG A 137 1.26 3.67 14.21
CA ARG A 137 0.17 4.50 14.75
C ARG A 137 -1.20 3.89 14.57
N CYS A 138 -1.49 3.30 13.41
CA CYS A 138 -2.78 2.64 13.18
C CYS A 138 -2.96 1.43 14.08
N LEU A 139 -1.89 0.69 14.38
CA LEU A 139 -1.94 -0.38 15.36
C LEU A 139 -2.18 0.16 16.78
N GLU A 140 -1.37 1.14 17.23
CA GLU A 140 -1.46 1.73 18.58
C GLU A 140 -2.80 2.40 18.85
N ASP A 141 -3.32 3.17 17.89
CA ASP A 141 -4.48 4.04 18.10
C ASP A 141 -5.82 3.36 17.73
N ARG A 142 -5.79 2.31 16.89
CA ARG A 142 -7.01 1.76 16.25
C ARG A 142 -7.06 0.24 16.12
N ASP A 143 -6.07 -0.48 16.62
CA ASP A 143 -5.93 -1.93 16.42
C ASP A 143 -6.01 -2.34 14.93
N LEU A 144 -5.49 -1.48 14.05
CA LEU A 144 -5.54 -1.67 12.61
C LEU A 144 -4.16 -2.01 12.06
N HIS A 145 -3.99 -3.27 11.64
CA HIS A 145 -2.80 -3.71 10.94
C HIS A 145 -2.77 -3.18 9.50
N LEU A 146 -1.64 -2.63 9.09
CA LEU A 146 -1.40 -2.20 7.72
C LEU A 146 -0.29 -3.04 7.08
N ALA A 147 -0.40 -3.28 5.78
CA ALA A 147 0.66 -3.79 4.95
C ALA A 147 0.91 -2.86 3.75
N CYS A 148 2.06 -3.02 3.10
CA CYS A 148 2.31 -2.44 1.80
C CYS A 148 2.78 -3.49 0.78
N ALA A 149 2.44 -3.24 -0.47
CA ALA A 149 2.81 -4.07 -1.61
C ALA A 149 3.63 -3.23 -2.61
N PRO A 150 4.97 -3.25 -2.52
CA PRO A 150 5.84 -2.65 -3.51
C PRO A 150 5.64 -3.29 -4.89
N ARG A 151 5.44 -2.47 -5.93
CA ARG A 151 5.34 -2.88 -7.33
C ARG A 151 6.18 -1.98 -8.22
N PHE A 152 6.81 -2.55 -9.24
CA PHE A 152 7.48 -1.75 -10.25
C PHE A 152 6.46 -0.99 -11.10
N ARG A 153 6.87 0.19 -11.56
CA ARG A 153 6.16 0.97 -12.57
C ARG A 153 6.87 0.81 -13.91
N ASP A 154 7.11 1.92 -14.60
CA ASP A 154 7.70 2.00 -15.94
C ASP A 154 9.11 1.38 -16.02
N ASN A 155 9.84 1.34 -14.90
CA ASN A 155 11.18 0.77 -14.85
C ASN A 155 11.54 0.28 -13.43
N ARG A 156 12.71 -0.37 -13.31
CA ARG A 156 13.22 -0.93 -12.04
C ARG A 156 13.69 0.11 -11.02
N ASN A 157 13.60 1.40 -11.34
CA ASN A 157 13.91 2.52 -10.45
C ASN A 157 12.68 3.26 -9.93
N GLU A 158 11.49 2.86 -10.37
CA GLU A 158 10.22 3.48 -10.01
C GLU A 158 9.32 2.44 -9.37
N LEU A 159 8.92 2.71 -8.13
CA LEU A 159 8.13 1.82 -7.31
C LEU A 159 6.86 2.54 -6.83
N THR A 160 5.76 1.81 -6.83
CA THR A 160 4.56 2.15 -6.07
C THR A 160 4.55 1.28 -4.81
N ALA A 161 4.50 1.90 -3.63
CA ALA A 161 4.17 1.20 -2.39
C ALA A 161 2.68 1.38 -2.11
N SER A 162 1.86 0.39 -2.50
CA SER A 162 0.42 0.38 -2.23
C SER A 162 0.17 -0.06 -0.79
N VAL A 163 -0.35 0.83 0.05
CA VAL A 163 -0.65 0.56 1.46
C VAL A 163 -2.13 0.22 1.63
N TYR A 164 -2.45 -0.81 2.42
CA TYR A 164 -3.82 -1.27 2.65
C TYR A 164 -3.95 -1.92 4.03
N PRO A 165 -5.17 -1.99 4.60
CA PRO A 165 -5.42 -2.65 5.87
C PRO A 165 -5.38 -4.16 5.69
N LEU A 166 -4.91 -4.87 6.72
CA LEU A 166 -5.04 -6.31 6.81
C LEU A 166 -6.29 -6.67 7.60
N LEU A 167 -7.03 -7.66 7.11
CA LEU A 167 -8.16 -8.24 7.84
C LEU A 167 -7.67 -9.13 9.01
N GLU A 168 -6.51 -9.76 8.82
CA GLU A 168 -5.89 -10.66 9.80
C GLU A 168 -4.59 -10.08 10.32
N ARG A 169 -4.23 -10.45 11.55
CA ARG A 169 -2.94 -10.07 12.15
C ARG A 169 -1.80 -10.67 11.30
N PRO A 170 -0.81 -9.85 10.87
CA PRO A 170 0.35 -10.38 10.14
C PRO A 170 1.16 -11.32 11.06
N PRO A 171 1.94 -12.24 10.48
CA PRO A 171 2.81 -13.14 11.25
C PRO A 171 3.68 -12.37 12.23
N ASP A 172 3.89 -12.93 13.43
CA ASP A 172 4.80 -12.35 14.39
C ASP A 172 6.19 -12.30 13.76
N PRO A 173 6.73 -11.10 13.52
CA PRO A 173 8.03 -10.99 12.88
C PRO A 173 9.13 -11.61 13.75
N ASP A 174 8.97 -11.68 15.07
CA ASP A 174 9.97 -12.16 16.04
C ASP A 174 9.83 -13.68 16.33
N ALA A 175 8.95 -14.38 15.60
CA ALA A 175 8.81 -15.83 15.68
C ALA A 175 10.10 -16.58 15.27
N PRO A 176 10.37 -17.76 15.84
CA PRO A 176 11.64 -18.48 15.66
C PRO A 176 11.90 -18.98 14.24
N ASP A 177 10.85 -19.14 13.42
CA ASP A 177 10.93 -19.56 12.02
C ASP A 177 11.15 -18.40 11.03
N VAL A 178 11.18 -17.15 11.53
CA VAL A 178 11.46 -15.97 10.71
C VAL A 178 12.94 -15.88 10.37
N GLU A 179 13.23 -15.87 9.08
CA GLU A 179 14.60 -15.69 8.58
C GLU A 179 14.99 -14.22 8.57
N VAL A 180 16.14 -13.89 9.15
CA VAL A 180 16.68 -12.52 9.13
C VAL A 180 17.71 -12.38 8.03
N LEU A 181 17.41 -11.57 7.02
CA LEU A 181 18.28 -11.32 5.87
C LEU A 181 18.79 -9.88 5.90
N THR A 182 20.10 -9.70 6.08
CA THR A 182 20.73 -8.37 6.04
C THR A 182 20.87 -7.89 4.60
N VAL A 183 20.39 -6.68 4.32
CA VAL A 183 20.40 -6.06 3.00
C VAL A 183 21.37 -4.89 3.00
N ALA A 184 22.26 -4.88 2.01
CA ALA A 184 23.20 -3.82 1.74
C ALA A 184 22.97 -3.24 0.33
N ARG A 185 23.64 -2.13 0.01
CA ARG A 185 23.62 -1.53 -1.34
C ARG A 185 24.07 -2.51 -2.43
N ALA A 186 25.04 -3.37 -2.12
CA ALA A 186 25.61 -4.33 -3.06
C ALA A 186 24.82 -5.64 -3.16
N THR A 187 23.79 -5.83 -2.34
CA THR A 187 22.94 -7.03 -2.40
C THR A 187 22.25 -7.10 -3.75
N ASP A 188 22.33 -8.24 -4.43
CA ASP A 188 21.54 -8.49 -5.63
C ASP A 188 20.08 -8.72 -5.23
N TYR A 189 19.21 -7.76 -5.57
CA TYR A 189 17.79 -7.82 -5.24
C TYR A 189 17.07 -9.01 -5.90
N ARG A 190 17.58 -9.56 -7.02
CA ARG A 190 16.97 -10.71 -7.69
C ARG A 190 17.24 -12.00 -6.93
N VAL A 191 18.47 -12.18 -6.44
CA VAL A 191 18.83 -13.31 -5.58
C VAL A 191 18.04 -13.24 -4.26
N LEU A 192 17.96 -12.04 -3.67
CA LEU A 192 17.15 -11.82 -2.47
C LEU A 192 15.67 -12.10 -2.72
N ALA A 193 15.12 -11.68 -3.87
CA ALA A 193 13.75 -11.97 -4.26
C ALA A 193 13.47 -13.46 -4.40
N GLY A 194 14.42 -14.23 -4.94
CA GLY A 194 14.31 -15.69 -5.04
C GLY A 194 14.23 -16.35 -3.66
N ALA A 195 15.07 -15.89 -2.70
CA ALA A 195 15.01 -16.37 -1.32
C ALA A 195 13.66 -16.04 -0.66
N VAL A 196 13.19 -14.79 -0.78
CA VAL A 196 11.89 -14.34 -0.25
C VAL A 196 10.73 -15.13 -0.85
N ALA A 197 10.71 -15.31 -2.17
CA ALA A 197 9.65 -16.05 -2.86
C ALA A 197 9.63 -17.52 -2.44
N LYS A 198 10.79 -18.17 -2.29
CA LYS A 198 10.87 -19.53 -1.77
C LYS A 198 10.26 -19.62 -0.36
N ARG A 199 10.68 -18.75 0.56
CA ARG A 199 10.14 -18.76 1.93
C ARG A 199 8.63 -18.52 1.97
N ALA A 200 8.13 -17.60 1.13
CA ALA A 200 6.70 -17.35 1.02
C ALA A 200 5.93 -18.59 0.55
N ARG A 201 6.44 -19.36 -0.42
CA ARG A 201 5.84 -20.65 -0.83
C ARG A 201 5.74 -21.62 0.33
N ASP A 202 6.79 -21.68 1.15
CA ASP A 202 6.86 -22.51 2.36
C ASP A 202 5.98 -21.98 3.51
N GLY A 203 5.25 -20.86 3.31
CA GLY A 203 4.42 -20.22 4.32
C GLY A 203 5.20 -19.46 5.39
N GLN A 204 6.49 -19.22 5.16
CA GLN A 204 7.41 -18.63 6.13
C GLN A 204 7.58 -17.13 5.91
N THR A 205 7.91 -16.43 7.00
CA THR A 205 8.14 -14.99 7.00
C THR A 205 9.63 -14.68 6.85
N SER A 206 9.96 -13.59 6.15
CA SER A 206 11.33 -13.09 6.01
C SER A 206 11.43 -11.67 6.57
N ARG A 207 12.50 -11.38 7.32
CA ARG A 207 12.79 -10.06 7.86
C ARG A 207 14.02 -9.48 7.18
N LEU A 208 13.81 -8.48 6.32
CA LEU A 208 14.89 -7.82 5.60
C LEU A 208 15.44 -6.65 6.42
N ARG A 209 16.66 -6.77 6.96
CA ARG A 209 17.34 -5.72 7.73
C ARG A 209 18.09 -4.77 6.78
N ALA A 210 17.52 -3.61 6.51
CA ALA A 210 18.07 -2.65 5.56
C ALA A 210 18.71 -1.44 6.26
N ILE A 211 20.01 -1.24 6.02
CA ILE A 211 20.80 -0.16 6.62
C ILE A 211 20.98 0.97 5.60
N GLY A 212 20.21 2.05 5.76
CA GLY A 212 20.28 3.23 4.89
C GLY A 212 19.45 3.12 3.60
N ALA A 213 19.34 4.24 2.88
CA ALA A 213 18.38 4.40 1.77
C ALA A 213 18.61 3.42 0.61
N ALA A 214 19.86 3.18 0.21
CA ALA A 214 20.20 2.26 -0.87
C ALA A 214 19.84 0.79 -0.54
N ALA A 215 20.01 0.38 0.72
CA ALA A 215 19.61 -0.94 1.18
C ALA A 215 18.07 -1.07 1.23
N VAL A 216 17.37 -0.05 1.72
CA VAL A 216 15.90 -0.01 1.75
C VAL A 216 15.32 -0.11 0.34
N PHE A 217 15.91 0.63 -0.61
CA PHE A 217 15.53 0.54 -2.00
C PHE A 217 15.77 -0.85 -2.60
N THR A 218 16.89 -1.50 -2.24
CA THR A 218 17.19 -2.87 -2.66
C THR A 218 16.22 -3.89 -2.06
N ALA A 219 15.85 -3.74 -0.79
CA ALA A 219 14.82 -4.56 -0.15
C ALA A 219 13.46 -4.38 -0.83
N ALA A 220 13.07 -3.13 -1.12
CA ALA A 220 11.80 -2.85 -1.80
C ALA A 220 11.75 -3.45 -3.21
N ARG A 221 12.85 -3.36 -3.98
CA ARG A 221 12.98 -4.02 -5.28
C ARG A 221 12.91 -5.53 -5.17
N ALA A 222 13.53 -6.11 -4.14
CA ALA A 222 13.47 -7.56 -3.91
C ALA A 222 12.04 -8.02 -3.62
N VAL A 223 11.28 -7.27 -2.80
CA VAL A 223 9.86 -7.56 -2.55
C VAL A 223 9.04 -7.44 -3.84
N ALA A 224 9.24 -6.38 -4.63
CA ALA A 224 8.52 -6.20 -5.90
C ALA A 224 8.84 -7.32 -6.91
N THR A 225 10.10 -7.75 -7.01
CA THR A 225 10.50 -8.88 -7.87
C THR A 225 9.99 -10.21 -7.33
N ALA A 226 9.96 -10.42 -6.00
CA ALA A 226 9.38 -11.63 -5.42
C ALA A 226 7.89 -11.74 -5.73
N ARG A 227 7.16 -10.62 -5.78
CA ARG A 227 5.77 -10.59 -6.23
C ARG A 227 5.63 -11.01 -7.70
N GLU A 228 6.51 -10.56 -8.58
CA GLU A 228 6.53 -11.03 -9.99
C GLU A 228 6.79 -12.54 -10.07
N TYR A 229 7.77 -13.07 -9.32
CA TYR A 229 8.07 -14.51 -9.28
C TYR A 229 6.95 -15.39 -8.75
N LEU A 230 6.07 -14.84 -7.91
CA LEU A 230 4.93 -15.55 -7.36
C LEU A 230 3.66 -15.38 -8.22
N ALA A 231 3.57 -14.30 -9.01
CA ALA A 231 2.50 -14.12 -9.98
C ALA A 231 2.60 -15.10 -11.15
N ASP A 232 3.83 -15.44 -11.56
CA ASP A 232 4.10 -16.46 -12.58
C ASP A 232 3.86 -17.91 -12.07
N ASP A 233 3.53 -18.08 -10.78
CA ASP A 233 3.32 -19.38 -10.13
C ASP A 233 1.83 -19.79 -10.11
N ALA A 234 1.56 -21.09 -10.12
CA ALA A 234 0.20 -21.64 -10.06
C ALA A 234 -0.45 -21.51 -8.66
N THR A 235 0.32 -21.13 -7.64
CA THR A 235 -0.09 -21.15 -6.22
C THR A 235 -1.04 -20.02 -5.80
N ARG A 236 -1.43 -19.11 -6.71
CA ARG A 236 -2.34 -17.97 -6.43
C ARG A 236 -1.97 -17.18 -5.16
N SER A 237 -0.68 -16.96 -4.96
CA SER A 237 -0.14 -16.30 -3.76
C SER A 237 0.72 -15.12 -4.15
N SER A 238 0.80 -14.11 -3.29
CA SER A 238 1.74 -13.01 -3.42
C SER A 238 2.44 -12.75 -2.08
N VAL A 239 3.28 -11.72 -2.03
CA VAL A 239 3.89 -11.26 -0.77
C VAL A 239 3.54 -9.81 -0.50
N ALA A 240 3.24 -9.53 0.76
CA ALA A 240 3.12 -8.18 1.29
C ALA A 240 4.24 -7.92 2.28
N CYS A 241 4.43 -6.66 2.66
CA CYS A 241 5.38 -6.35 3.72
C CYS A 241 4.90 -5.27 4.69
N VAL A 242 5.43 -5.32 5.91
CA VAL A 242 5.30 -4.27 6.92
C VAL A 242 6.68 -3.67 7.18
N PRO A 243 6.96 -2.45 6.71
CA PRO A 243 8.14 -1.70 7.13
C PRO A 243 8.04 -1.34 8.61
N ARG A 244 9.12 -1.51 9.39
CA ARG A 244 9.20 -1.12 10.79
C ARG A 244 10.58 -0.58 11.14
N PHE A 245 10.66 0.31 12.13
CA PHE A 245 11.95 0.71 12.69
C PHE A 245 12.43 -0.35 13.66
N ALA A 246 13.72 -0.65 13.60
CA ALA A 246 14.40 -1.50 14.58
C ALA A 246 15.71 -0.84 14.99
N THR A 247 16.17 -1.17 16.19
CA THR A 247 17.44 -0.72 16.71
C THR A 247 18.37 -1.92 16.77
N VAL A 248 19.57 -1.78 16.22
CA VAL A 248 20.57 -2.85 16.19
C VAL A 248 21.93 -2.31 16.58
N GLN A 249 22.64 -3.07 17.41
CA GLN A 249 24.04 -2.83 17.72
C GLN A 249 24.90 -3.56 16.68
N PHE A 250 25.84 -2.84 16.09
CA PHE A 250 26.80 -3.42 15.14
C PHE A 250 28.17 -3.53 15.80
N ASP A 251 28.87 -4.63 15.53
CA ASP A 251 30.24 -4.82 16.01
C ASP A 251 31.13 -3.65 15.57
N GLY A 252 31.81 -3.06 16.56
CA GLY A 252 32.67 -1.90 16.35
C GLY A 252 31.95 -0.53 16.32
N ARG A 253 30.63 -0.46 16.57
CA ARG A 253 29.93 0.79 16.87
C ARG A 253 29.58 0.88 18.35
N ALA A 254 29.94 2.00 18.98
CA ALA A 254 29.62 2.26 20.38
C ALA A 254 28.12 2.45 20.62
N GLU A 255 27.41 2.96 19.62
CA GLU A 255 25.98 3.31 19.71
C GLU A 255 25.13 2.40 18.82
N GLU A 256 23.92 2.14 19.31
CA GLU A 256 22.92 1.44 18.53
C GLU A 256 22.50 2.26 17.31
N THR A 257 22.25 1.59 16.19
CA THR A 257 21.85 2.22 14.94
C THR A 257 20.39 1.89 14.63
N THR A 258 19.57 2.92 14.41
CA THR A 258 18.21 2.73 13.88
C THR A 258 18.28 2.31 12.41
N ILE A 259 17.63 1.19 12.09
CA ILE A 259 17.49 0.65 10.75
C ILE A 259 16.01 0.57 10.35
N LEU A 260 15.76 0.28 9.08
CA LEU A 260 14.43 -0.11 8.62
C LEU A 260 14.43 -1.61 8.35
N GLU A 261 13.53 -2.31 9.03
CA GLU A 261 13.23 -3.70 8.72
C GLU A 261 12.01 -3.77 7.82
N VAL A 262 12.05 -4.63 6.80
CA VAL A 262 10.91 -4.95 5.95
C VAL A 262 10.51 -6.39 6.24
N VAL A 263 9.44 -6.56 7.00
CA VAL A 263 8.88 -7.88 7.32
C VAL A 263 8.01 -8.31 6.15
N VAL A 264 8.37 -9.41 5.49
CA VAL A 264 7.73 -9.91 4.27
C VAL A 264 7.06 -11.23 4.56
N PHE A 265 5.78 -11.35 4.20
CA PHE A 265 4.97 -12.54 4.45
C PHE A 265 4.05 -12.81 3.27
N ARG A 266 3.60 -14.07 3.15
CA ARG A 266 2.67 -14.50 2.10
C ARG A 266 1.29 -13.90 2.34
N VAL A 267 0.66 -13.47 1.25
CA VAL A 267 -0.77 -13.12 1.20
C VAL A 267 -1.45 -13.92 0.09
N ALA A 268 -2.72 -14.26 0.28
CA ALA A 268 -3.55 -14.81 -0.78
C ALA A 268 -3.86 -13.72 -1.83
N VAL A 269 -4.07 -14.12 -3.08
CA VAL A 269 -4.56 -13.23 -4.14
C VAL A 269 -5.95 -13.70 -4.50
N ASP A 270 -6.96 -12.86 -4.25
CA ASP A 270 -8.33 -13.13 -4.70
C ASP A 270 -8.42 -12.96 -6.23
N SER A 271 -9.20 -13.81 -6.89
CA SER A 271 -9.16 -14.07 -8.33
C SER A 271 -9.91 -13.05 -9.23
N ASP A 272 -9.95 -11.77 -8.87
CA ASP A 272 -10.70 -10.74 -9.61
C ASP A 272 -9.84 -9.54 -10.09
N ASP A 273 -8.55 -9.76 -10.40
CA ASP A 273 -7.70 -8.81 -11.16
C ASP A 273 -7.47 -9.30 -12.61
#